data_AF-A0A2U8DWU1-F1
#
_entry.id   AF-A0A2U8DWU1-F1
#
_cell.length_a   1.000
_cell.length_b   1.000
_cell.length_c   1.000
_cell.angle_alpha   90.00
_cell.angle_beta   90.00
_cell.angle_gamma   90.00
#
_symmetry.space_group_name_H-M   'P 1'
#
loop_
_entity.id
_entity.type
_entity.pdbx_description
1 polymer ?
#
loop_
_entity_poly.entity_id
_entity_poly.type
_entity_poly.pdbx_seq_one_letter_code
_entity_poly.pdbx_strand_id
1 'polypeptide(L)' 'MNDIDESALDVYEGVKNNLYRKETITVRLDSGKLLDGMVYILNSKKPDCMPNAYYFDTIIQGYRGII' A
#
# COMPACT_ATOMS: atom_id res chain seq x y z
N MET A 1 -4.72 5.17 -13.21
CA MET A 1 -4.76 6.21 -12.17
C MET A 1 -4.61 7.54 -12.87
N ASN A 2 -5.55 8.46 -12.68
CA ASN A 2 -5.31 9.85 -13.09
C ASN A 2 -4.75 10.65 -11.90
N ASP A 3 -4.28 11.87 -12.15
CA ASP A 3 -3.66 12.72 -11.11
C ASP A 3 -4.61 13.05 -9.95
N ILE A 4 -5.92 13.04 -10.19
CA ILE A 4 -6.94 13.32 -9.15
C ILE A 4 -7.06 12.13 -8.21
N ASP A 5 -7.11 10.90 -8.74
CA ASP A 5 -7.16 9.69 -7.93
C ASP A 5 -5.90 9.57 -7.05
N GLU A 6 -4.72 9.88 -7.61
CA GLU A 6 -3.46 9.85 -6.88
C GLU A 6 -3.43 10.94 -5.79
N SER A 7 -3.92 12.14 -6.07
CA SER A 7 -4.02 13.20 -5.07
C SER A 7 -4.96 12.84 -3.92
N ALA A 8 -6.08 12.17 -4.22
CA ALA A 8 -7.00 11.67 -3.20
C ALA A 8 -6.35 10.59 -2.33
N LEU A 9 -5.58 9.67 -2.93
CA LEU A 9 -4.80 8.68 -2.18
C LEU A 9 -3.72 9.34 -1.30
N ASP A 10 -2.98 10.32 -1.80
CA ASP A 10 -1.96 11.02 -1.02
C ASP A 10 -2.54 11.67 0.24
N VAL A 11 -3.81 12.14 0.18
CA VAL A 11 -4.55 12.66 1.34
C VAL A 11 -4.96 11.53 2.28
N TYR A 12 -5.54 10.45 1.75
CA TYR A 12 -5.98 9.29 2.54
C TYR A 12 -4.82 8.65 3.32
N GLU A 13 -3.66 8.49 2.68
CA GLU A 13 -2.45 7.90 3.26
C GLU A 13 -1.65 8.89 4.12
N GLY A 14 -2.09 10.15 4.21
CA GLY A 14 -1.47 11.15 5.07
C GLY A 14 -0.03 11.51 4.66
N VAL A 15 0.25 11.57 3.35
CA VAL A 15 1.59 11.87 2.81
C VAL A 15 2.07 13.25 3.27
N LYS A 16 1.20 14.26 3.23
CA LYS A 16 1.52 15.63 3.70
C LYS A 16 1.81 15.69 5.20
N ASN A 17 1.31 14.72 5.96
CA ASN A 17 1.51 14.60 7.40
C ASN A 17 2.69 13.65 7.72
N ASN A 18 3.44 13.21 6.71
CA ASN A 18 4.59 12.32 6.83
C ASN A 18 4.25 10.96 7.49
N LEU A 19 2.99 10.52 7.41
CA LEU A 19 2.57 9.23 7.95
C LEU A 19 3.14 8.09 7.10
N TYR A 20 2.85 8.14 5.80
CA TYR A 20 3.44 7.30 4.77
C TYR A 20 4.23 8.14 3.77
N ARG A 21 5.29 7.56 3.19
CA ARG A 21 5.95 8.10 1.99
C ARG A 21 5.51 7.32 0.76
N LYS A 22 5.47 7.99 -0.38
CA LYS A 22 5.23 7.40 -1.69
C LYS A 22 6.55 6.96 -2.32
N GLU A 23 6.58 5.75 -2.87
CA GLU A 23 7.76 5.16 -3.49
C GLU A 23 7.35 4.36 -4.74
N THR A 24 8.19 4.35 -5.77
CA THR A 24 8.01 3.48 -6.94
C THR A 24 8.95 2.30 -6.81
N ILE A 25 8.41 1.09 -6.79
CA ILE A 25 9.17 -0.15 -6.69
C ILE A 25 8.98 -1.01 -7.93
N THR A 26 10.03 -1.70 -8.35
CA THR A 26 9.94 -2.71 -9.41
C THR A 26 9.58 -4.06 -8.81
N VAL A 27 8.45 -4.62 -9.22
CA VAL A 27 7.98 -5.95 -8.81
C VAL A 27 8.09 -6.95 -9.95
N ARG A 28 8.30 -8.22 -9.59
CA ARG A 28 8.28 -9.35 -10.54
C ARG A 28 6.98 -10.10 -10.39
N LEU A 29 6.22 -10.21 -11.48
CA LEU A 29 5.02 -11.03 -11.55
C LEU A 29 5.38 -12.50 -11.72
N ASP A 30 4.45 -13.40 -11.41
CA ASP A 30 4.62 -14.86 -11.59
C ASP A 30 4.94 -15.25 -13.04
N SER A 31 4.49 -14.45 -14.00
CA SER A 31 4.85 -14.59 -15.43
C SER A 31 6.33 -14.29 -15.73
N GLY A 32 7.10 -13.80 -14.75
CA GLY A 32 8.48 -13.36 -14.90
C GLY A 32 8.62 -11.90 -15.38
N LYS A 33 7.52 -11.23 -15.75
CA LYS A 33 7.52 -9.83 -16.16
C LYS A 33 7.84 -8.91 -14.99
N LEU A 34 8.68 -7.89 -15.24
CA LEU A 34 8.92 -6.79 -14.31
C LEU A 34 7.94 -5.64 -14.58
N LEU A 35 7.44 -5.02 -13.52
CA LEU A 35 6.55 -3.86 -13.56
C LEU A 35 6.93 -2.88 -12.45
N ASP A 36 6.88 -1.59 -12.75
CA ASP A 36 6.97 -0.55 -11.73
C ASP A 36 5.59 -0.27 -11.14
N GLY A 37 5.51 -0.29 -9.81
CA GLY A 37 4.30 -0.01 -9.03
C GLY A 37 4.55 1.10 -8.02
N MET A 38 3.62 2.04 -7.92
CA MET A 38 3.61 3.04 -6.87
C MET A 38 3.02 2.43 -5.59
N VAL A 39 3.72 2.61 -4.47
CA VAL A 39 3.34 2.09 -3.15
C VAL A 39 3.52 3.16 -2.07
N TYR A 40 2.79 3.00 -0.97
CA TYR A 40 2.95 3.80 0.24
C TYR A 40 3.61 2.98 1.34
N ILE A 41 4.64 3.53 1.97
CA ILE A 41 5.42 2.87 3.02
C ILE A 41 5.41 3.72 4.28
N LEU A 42 5.06 3.10 5.41
CA LEU A 42 4.96 3.76 6.70
C LEU A 42 6.32 4.33 7.12
N ASN A 43 6.38 5.59 7.53
CA ASN A 43 7.61 6.23 7.99
C ASN A 43 7.90 5.99 9.48
N SER A 44 6.90 5.55 10.24
CA SER A 44 7.04 5.30 11.68
C SER A 44 7.96 4.10 11.96
N LYS A 45 8.83 4.24 12.97
CA LYS A 45 9.70 3.16 13.48
C LYS A 45 9.11 2.41 14.67
N LYS A 46 7.78 2.40 14.78
CA LYS A 46 7.10 1.67 15.87
C LYS A 46 7.42 0.17 15.75
N PRO A 47 7.49 -0.55 16.88
CA PRO A 47 7.67 -2.00 16.84
C PRO A 47 6.53 -2.64 16.04
N ASP A 48 6.87 -3.71 15.33
CA ASP A 48 5.90 -4.49 14.57
C ASP A 48 4.86 -5.06 15.55
N CYS A 49 3.62 -4.65 15.35
CA CYS A 49 2.48 -5.09 16.14
C CYS A 49 1.49 -5.80 15.22
N MET A 50 0.84 -6.84 15.75
CA MET A 50 -0.27 -7.49 15.06
C MET A 50 -1.35 -6.43 14.76
N PRO A 51 -1.81 -6.30 13.51
CA PRO A 51 -2.97 -5.46 13.22
C PRO A 51 -4.22 -6.03 13.91
N ASN A 52 -5.26 -5.22 14.02
CA ASN A 52 -6.55 -5.73 14.51
C ASN A 52 -7.09 -6.82 13.58
N ALA A 53 -7.94 -7.71 14.13
CA ALA A 53 -8.44 -8.87 13.41
C ALA A 53 -9.20 -8.52 12.13
N TYR A 54 -9.95 -7.42 12.13
CA TYR A 54 -10.73 -6.96 10.97
C TYR A 54 -9.83 -6.53 9.80
N TYR A 55 -8.79 -5.74 10.10
CA TYR A 55 -7.81 -5.30 9.12
C TYR A 55 -7.03 -6.49 8.54
N PHE A 56 -6.62 -7.42 9.40
CA PHE A 56 -5.95 -8.65 8.96
C PHE A 56 -6.84 -9.50 8.04
N ASP A 57 -8.10 -9.70 8.41
CA ASP A 57 -9.05 -10.48 7.62
C ASP A 57 -9.31 -9.83 6.25
N THR A 58 -9.42 -8.50 6.19
CA THR A 58 -9.57 -7.74 4.94
C THR A 58 -8.40 -7.99 3.99
N ILE A 59 -7.15 -7.98 4.51
CA ILE A 59 -5.95 -8.30 3.72
C ILE A 59 -5.99 -9.73 3.20
N ILE A 60 -6.37 -10.69 4.05
CA ILE A 60 -6.47 -12.10 3.65
C ILE A 60 -7.53 -12.31 2.56
N GLN A 61 -8.69 -11.67 2.68
CA GLN A 61 -9.73 -11.73 1.65
C GLN A 61 -9.23 -11.18 0.31
N GLY A 62 -8.54 -10.04 0.32
CA GLY A 62 -7.93 -9.45 -0.87
C GLY A 62 -6.85 -10.33 -1.50
N TYR A 63 -5.97 -10.89 -0.68
CA TYR A 63 -4.95 -11.83 -1.14
C TYR A 63 -5.55 -13.08 -1.80
N ARG A 64 -6.66 -13.59 -1.26
CA ARG A 64 -7.37 -14.76 -1.82
C ARG A 64 -8.27 -14.41 -3.01
N GLY A 65 -8.45 -13.14 -3.35
CA GLY A 65 -9.34 -12.69 -4.42
C GLY A 65 -10.82 -12.89 -4.11
N ILE A 66 -11.23 -12.71 -2.84
CA ILE A 66 -12.61 -12.92 -2.36
C ILE A 66 -13.41 -11.60 -2.32
N ILE A 67 -12.76 -10.46 -2.58
CA ILE A 67 -13.37 -9.13 -2.72
C ILE A 67 -13.47 -8.72 -4.19
#